data_AF-A0A1W9T264-F1
#
_entry.id   AF-A0A1W9T264-F1
#
_cell.length_a   1.000
_cell.length_b   1.000
_cell.length_c   1.000
_cell.angle_alpha   90.00
_cell.angle_beta   90.00
_cell.angle_gamma   90.00
#
_symmetry.space_group_name_H-M   'P 1'
#
loop_
_entity.id
_entity.type
_entity.pdbx_description
1 polymer ?
#
loop_
_entity_poly.entity_id
_entity_poly.type
_entity_poly.pdbx_seq_one_letter_code
_entity_poly.pdbx_strand_id
1 'polypeptide(L)'
;MEKFIDFIIRFVEKLPVSLQGAILIVLSGGFIAYKILNNDKLRRSIFTSLAKRMGRTSRLSLYAAPVFYRKEFYLRKIDSLKFDGEPEKTKVFQILLRAKLNTDIKYLNNLLKNEAYVGMTKTELIAFLNKHVNDMVTAFEKKAEADLKHEYGDHTGANIYYFVMFSNNGFFDKREARLDRISHEINEVIGVSQIYDNNYERVASYLNEIQYAINMVVTQTEQMFKDFNGEIKGFINQQKEYDELFRNKKNRKRHI
;
A
#
# COMPACT_ATOMS: atom_id res chain seq x y z
N MET A 1 -9.75 -20.59 27.07
CA MET A 1 -9.06 -19.74 26.08
C MET A 1 -7.70 -19.26 26.58
N GLU A 2 -7.58 -18.68 27.78
CA GLU A 2 -6.28 -18.27 28.36
C GLU A 2 -5.24 -19.40 28.40
N LYS A 3 -5.64 -20.61 28.81
CA LYS A 3 -4.76 -21.80 28.82
C LYS A 3 -4.18 -22.17 27.45
N PHE A 4 -4.89 -21.85 26.36
CA PHE A 4 -4.43 -22.12 24.99
C PHE A 4 -3.45 -21.04 24.52
N ILE A 5 -3.69 -19.78 24.90
CA ILE A 5 -2.77 -18.67 24.62
C ILE A 5 -1.45 -18.87 25.37
N ASP A 6 -1.51 -19.24 26.65
CA ASP A 6 -0.34 -19.57 27.45
C ASP A 6 0.45 -20.74 26.89
N PHE A 7 -0.25 -21.75 26.33
CA PHE A 7 0.39 -22.86 25.65
C PHE A 7 1.14 -22.41 24.40
N ILE A 8 0.52 -21.59 23.54
CA ILE A 8 1.17 -21.04 22.35
C ILE A 8 2.40 -20.21 22.74
N ILE A 9 2.29 -19.37 23.77
CA ILE A 9 3.41 -18.53 24.24
C ILE A 9 4.57 -19.41 24.73
N ARG A 10 4.32 -20.36 25.63
CA ARG A 10 5.36 -21.25 26.17
C ARG A 10 5.97 -22.16 25.09
N PHE A 11 5.20 -22.52 24.07
CA PHE A 11 5.67 -23.30 22.94
C PHE A 11 6.59 -22.47 22.03
N VAL A 12 6.19 -21.23 21.74
CA VAL A 12 6.96 -20.29 20.91
C VAL A 12 8.28 -19.89 21.60
N GLU A 13 8.28 -19.67 22.92
CA GLU A 13 9.49 -19.32 23.69
C GLU A 13 10.61 -20.37 23.59
N LYS A 14 10.27 -21.64 23.33
CA LYS A 14 11.25 -22.72 23.19
C LYS A 14 11.90 -22.81 21.81
N LEU A 15 11.44 -22.00 20.86
CA LEU A 15 11.91 -22.07 19.48
C LEU A 15 13.00 -21.04 19.19
N PRO A 16 13.89 -21.31 18.21
CA PRO A 16 14.82 -20.32 17.68
C PRO A 16 14.09 -19.05 17.20
N VAL A 17 14.69 -17.87 17.36
CA VAL A 17 14.07 -16.56 17.03
C VAL A 17 13.50 -16.50 15.60
N SER A 18 14.15 -17.16 14.64
CA SER A 18 13.67 -17.29 13.25
C SER A 18 12.36 -18.07 13.13
N LEU A 19 12.16 -19.12 13.94
CA LEU A 19 10.94 -19.94 14.00
C LEU A 19 9.83 -19.28 14.83
N GLN A 20 10.18 -18.46 15.82
CA GLN A 20 9.22 -17.64 16.56
C GLN A 20 8.49 -16.67 15.63
N GLY A 21 9.24 -16.02 14.73
CA GLY A 21 8.69 -15.20 13.65
C GLY A 21 7.75 -16.00 12.73
N ALA A 22 8.15 -17.20 12.30
CA ALA A 22 7.35 -18.05 11.42
C ALA A 22 6.01 -18.50 12.04
N ILE A 23 5.96 -18.82 13.34
CA ILE A 23 4.70 -19.16 14.02
C ILE A 23 3.79 -17.95 14.15
N LEU A 24 4.35 -16.79 14.46
CA LEU A 24 3.62 -15.52 14.47
C LEU A 24 3.08 -15.16 13.09
N ILE A 25 3.80 -15.50 12.03
CA ILE A 25 3.38 -15.41 10.63
C ILE A 25 2.24 -16.39 10.32
N VAL A 26 2.31 -17.63 10.80
CA VAL A 26 1.24 -18.63 10.62
C VAL A 26 -0.03 -18.23 11.41
N LEU A 27 0.13 -17.62 12.59
CA LEU A 27 -0.98 -17.10 13.39
C LEU A 27 -1.55 -15.78 12.84
N SER A 28 -0.75 -14.98 12.13
CA SER A 28 -1.18 -13.73 11.47
C SER A 28 -1.69 -13.90 10.04
N GLY A 29 -1.26 -14.97 9.34
CA GLY A 29 -1.56 -15.22 7.93
C GLY A 29 -2.36 -16.50 7.63
N GLY A 30 -2.52 -17.42 8.59
CA GLY A 30 -3.12 -18.73 8.37
C GLY A 30 -4.65 -18.72 8.34
N PHE A 31 -5.22 -19.15 7.20
CA PHE A 31 -6.64 -19.43 6.95
C PHE A 31 -7.31 -20.34 8.02
N ILE A 32 -6.53 -21.15 8.74
CA ILE A 32 -7.01 -22.03 9.83
C ILE A 32 -7.24 -21.25 11.15
N ALA A 33 -6.49 -20.17 11.38
CA ALA A 33 -6.69 -19.30 12.55
C ALA A 33 -7.78 -18.24 12.32
N TYR A 34 -8.14 -17.94 11.06
CA TYR A 34 -9.21 -16.98 10.71
C TYR A 34 -10.57 -17.35 11.33
N LYS A 35 -10.90 -18.64 11.46
CA LYS A 35 -12.14 -19.11 12.12
C LYS A 35 -12.13 -18.96 13.64
N ILE A 36 -10.96 -18.99 14.27
CA ILE A 36 -10.81 -18.93 15.75
C ILE A 36 -10.52 -17.48 16.21
N LEU A 37 -9.87 -16.67 15.35
CA LEU A 37 -9.43 -15.29 15.60
C LEU A 37 -10.30 -14.24 14.89
N ASN A 38 -11.56 -14.55 14.56
CA ASN A 38 -12.51 -13.58 13.99
C ASN A 38 -12.99 -12.53 15.02
N ASN A 39 -12.25 -12.37 16.12
CA ASN A 39 -12.52 -11.43 17.19
C ASN A 39 -11.31 -10.50 17.29
N ASP A 40 -11.47 -9.27 16.78
CA ASP A 40 -10.41 -8.25 16.74
C ASP A 40 -9.84 -7.93 18.13
N LYS A 41 -10.64 -8.03 19.21
CA LYS A 41 -10.16 -7.87 20.60
C LYS A 41 -9.21 -9.00 21.00
N LEU A 42 -9.52 -10.25 20.62
CA LEU A 42 -8.69 -11.41 20.93
C LEU A 42 -7.37 -11.38 20.16
N ARG A 43 -7.44 -11.03 18.87
CA ARG A 43 -6.24 -10.83 18.03
C ARG A 43 -5.35 -9.74 18.63
N ARG A 44 -5.91 -8.56 18.95
CA ARG A 44 -5.12 -7.50 19.60
C ARG A 44 -4.50 -7.96 20.93
N SER A 45 -5.24 -8.65 21.79
CA SER A 45 -4.72 -9.12 23.09
C SER A 45 -3.53 -10.08 22.97
N ILE A 46 -3.61 -11.06 22.06
CA ILE A 46 -2.53 -12.03 21.82
C ILE A 46 -1.28 -11.34 21.26
N PHE A 47 -1.45 -10.46 20.28
CA PHE A 47 -0.34 -9.73 19.67
C PHE A 47 0.30 -8.75 20.66
N THR A 48 -0.49 -8.04 21.46
CA THR A 48 0.02 -7.13 22.50
C THR A 48 0.80 -7.89 23.56
N SER A 49 0.33 -9.08 23.98
CA SER A 49 1.01 -9.91 24.98
C SER A 49 2.32 -10.52 24.46
N LEU A 50 2.34 -10.98 23.21
CA LEU A 50 3.54 -11.49 22.55
C LEU A 50 4.54 -10.37 22.27
N ALA A 51 4.08 -9.21 21.80
CA ALA A 51 4.91 -8.03 21.60
C ALA A 51 5.55 -7.59 22.93
N LYS A 52 4.80 -7.54 24.04
CA LYS A 52 5.34 -7.15 25.35
C LYS A 52 6.52 -8.03 25.82
N ARG A 53 6.57 -9.30 25.44
CA ARG A 53 7.58 -10.27 25.93
C ARG A 53 8.74 -10.56 24.97
N MET A 54 8.62 -10.21 23.69
CA MET A 54 9.69 -10.37 22.71
C MET A 54 10.50 -9.06 22.56
N GLY A 55 11.81 -9.17 22.35
CA GLY A 55 12.74 -8.03 22.24
C GLY A 55 12.41 -7.06 21.10
N ARG A 56 13.06 -5.89 21.11
CA ARG A 56 12.82 -4.74 20.19
C ARG A 56 12.68 -5.16 18.71
N THR A 57 13.55 -6.05 18.24
CA THR A 57 13.63 -6.51 16.85
C THR A 57 12.45 -7.39 16.42
N SER A 58 11.70 -7.99 17.35
CA SER A 58 10.58 -8.91 17.07
C SER A 58 9.21 -8.21 17.02
N ARG A 59 9.09 -7.06 17.69
CA ARG A 59 7.84 -6.27 17.73
C ARG A 59 7.50 -5.70 16.36
N LEU A 60 8.49 -5.16 15.65
CA LEU A 60 8.30 -4.63 14.28
C LEU A 60 7.99 -5.73 13.26
N SER A 61 8.58 -6.91 13.40
CA SER A 61 8.26 -8.08 12.56
C SER A 61 6.80 -8.50 12.71
N LEU A 62 6.23 -8.38 13.91
CA LEU A 62 4.82 -8.62 14.22
C LEU A 62 3.89 -7.57 13.60
N TYR A 63 4.29 -6.29 13.62
CA TYR A 63 3.50 -5.18 13.06
C TYR A 63 3.64 -5.04 11.53
N ALA A 64 4.73 -5.53 10.97
CA ALA A 64 5.02 -5.46 9.54
C ALA A 64 4.69 -6.75 8.77
N ALA A 65 4.60 -7.90 9.44
CA ALA A 65 4.18 -9.16 8.82
C ALA A 65 2.88 -9.03 8.01
N PRO A 66 1.83 -8.34 8.48
CA PRO A 66 0.60 -8.16 7.69
C PRO A 66 0.81 -7.37 6.38
N VAL A 67 1.78 -6.45 6.34
CA VAL A 67 2.13 -5.64 5.17
C VAL A 67 2.93 -6.47 4.15
N PHE A 68 3.93 -7.23 4.61
CA PHE A 68 4.82 -7.97 3.73
C PHE A 68 4.24 -9.29 3.20
N TYR A 69 3.48 -10.03 4.02
CA TYR A 69 2.86 -11.29 3.58
C TYR A 69 1.74 -11.07 2.56
N ARG A 70 1.14 -9.88 2.54
CA ARG A 70 0.09 -9.56 1.58
C ARG A 70 0.61 -8.97 0.28
N LYS A 71 1.89 -8.60 0.16
CA LYS A 71 2.45 -8.10 -1.11
C LYS A 71 2.19 -9.11 -2.24
N GLU A 72 2.56 -10.37 -2.04
CA GLU A 72 2.38 -11.41 -3.06
C GLU A 72 0.90 -11.71 -3.33
N PHE A 73 0.05 -11.63 -2.30
CA PHE A 73 -1.40 -11.73 -2.47
C PHE A 73 -1.95 -10.57 -3.31
N TYR A 74 -1.56 -9.34 -3.01
CA TYR A 74 -1.98 -8.15 -3.75
C TYR A 74 -1.44 -8.14 -5.17
N LEU A 75 -0.20 -8.57 -5.40
CA LEU A 75 0.35 -8.74 -6.75
C LEU A 75 -0.47 -9.74 -7.55
N ARG A 76 -0.77 -10.92 -7.00
CA ARG A 76 -1.65 -11.90 -7.66
C ARG A 76 -3.03 -11.34 -7.93
N LYS A 77 -3.60 -10.57 -7.00
CA LYS A 77 -4.90 -9.94 -7.18
C LYS A 77 -4.86 -8.92 -8.32
N ILE A 78 -3.83 -8.08 -8.37
CA ILE A 78 -3.61 -7.13 -9.47
C ILE A 78 -3.47 -7.87 -10.80
N ASP A 79 -2.72 -8.97 -10.84
CA ASP A 79 -2.49 -9.75 -12.06
C ASP A 79 -3.73 -10.49 -12.55
N SER A 80 -4.63 -10.82 -11.63
CA SER A 80 -5.92 -11.41 -11.94
C SER A 80 -6.97 -10.41 -12.41
N LEU A 81 -6.72 -9.09 -12.31
CA LEU A 81 -7.65 -8.08 -12.78
C LEU A 81 -7.89 -8.24 -14.27
N LYS A 82 -9.17 -8.25 -14.66
CA LYS A 82 -9.62 -8.27 -16.05
C LYS A 82 -10.88 -7.44 -16.17
N PHE A 83 -10.87 -6.53 -17.15
CA PHE A 83 -12.05 -5.80 -17.58
C PHE A 83 -12.49 -6.38 -18.93
N ASP A 84 -13.64 -7.04 -18.94
CA ASP A 84 -14.16 -7.75 -20.11
C ASP A 84 -14.31 -6.78 -21.29
N GLY A 85 -13.70 -7.13 -22.43
CA GLY A 85 -13.69 -6.27 -23.62
C GLY A 85 -12.74 -5.07 -23.57
N GLU A 86 -12.04 -4.82 -22.46
CA GLU A 86 -11.21 -3.63 -22.24
C GLU A 86 -9.76 -4.00 -21.82
N PRO A 87 -8.95 -4.62 -22.71
CA PRO A 87 -7.60 -5.07 -22.37
C PRO A 87 -6.62 -3.92 -22.06
N GLU A 88 -6.75 -2.80 -22.77
CA GLU A 88 -5.90 -1.62 -22.52
C GLU A 88 -6.18 -0.99 -21.16
N LYS A 89 -7.46 -0.89 -20.80
CA LYS A 89 -7.90 -0.46 -19.48
C LYS A 89 -7.32 -1.37 -18.39
N THR A 90 -7.41 -2.69 -18.59
CA THR A 90 -6.80 -3.68 -17.69
C THR A 90 -5.31 -3.42 -17.48
N LYS A 91 -4.57 -3.21 -18.56
CA LYS A 91 -3.12 -3.01 -18.53
C LYS A 91 -2.73 -1.72 -17.82
N VAL A 92 -3.37 -0.59 -18.15
CA VAL A 92 -3.13 0.70 -17.48
C VAL A 92 -3.35 0.58 -15.97
N PHE A 93 -4.41 -0.10 -15.54
CA PHE A 93 -4.68 -0.26 -14.11
C PHE A 93 -3.71 -1.18 -13.40
N GLN A 94 -3.28 -2.26 -14.04
CA GLN A 94 -2.23 -3.11 -13.49
C GLN A 94 -0.93 -2.33 -13.27
N ILE A 95 -0.55 -1.46 -14.21
CA ILE A 95 0.62 -0.58 -14.08
C ILE A 95 0.47 0.34 -12.86
N LEU A 96 -0.65 1.06 -12.75
CA LEU A 96 -0.89 2.01 -11.66
C LEU A 96 -0.88 1.33 -10.28
N LEU A 97 -1.52 0.16 -10.16
CA LEU A 97 -1.59 -0.56 -8.88
C LEU A 97 -0.28 -1.20 -8.49
N ARG A 98 0.48 -1.72 -9.46
CA ARG A 98 1.84 -2.20 -9.23
C ARG A 98 2.75 -1.07 -8.77
N ALA A 99 2.66 0.10 -9.40
CA ALA A 99 3.40 1.28 -8.98
C ALA A 99 3.06 1.68 -7.54
N LYS A 100 1.76 1.72 -7.18
CA LYS A 100 1.30 2.02 -5.81
C LYS A 100 1.83 1.01 -4.80
N LEU A 101 1.56 -0.28 -5.03
CA LEU A 101 1.95 -1.34 -4.11
C LEU A 101 3.47 -1.39 -3.91
N ASN A 102 4.25 -1.34 -4.99
CA ASN A 102 5.71 -1.40 -4.90
C ASN A 102 6.29 -0.18 -4.17
N THR A 103 5.73 1.02 -4.42
CA THR A 103 6.17 2.24 -3.74
C THR A 103 5.84 2.19 -2.26
N ASP A 104 4.61 1.82 -1.90
CA ASP A 104 4.20 1.73 -0.50
C ASP A 104 5.07 0.75 0.27
N ILE A 105 5.28 -0.45 -0.29
CA ILE A 105 6.13 -1.47 0.34
C ILE A 105 7.57 -0.98 0.49
N LYS A 106 8.12 -0.25 -0.49
CA LYS A 106 9.48 0.30 -0.40
C LYS A 106 9.61 1.29 0.76
N TYR A 107 8.66 2.21 0.90
CA TYR A 107 8.69 3.23 1.94
C TYR A 107 8.43 2.63 3.32
N LEU A 108 7.49 1.70 3.44
CA LEU A 108 7.26 0.97 4.69
C LEU A 108 8.49 0.18 5.12
N ASN A 109 9.21 -0.46 4.19
CA ASN A 109 10.51 -1.08 4.48
C ASN A 109 11.52 -0.08 5.03
N ASN A 110 11.63 1.09 4.40
CA ASN A 110 12.57 2.12 4.84
C ASN A 110 12.23 2.67 6.22
N LEU A 111 10.95 2.91 6.49
CA LEU A 111 10.44 3.33 7.80
C LEU A 111 10.86 2.34 8.89
N LEU A 112 10.60 1.04 8.66
CA LEU A 112 10.88 -0.03 9.61
C LEU A 112 12.38 -0.26 9.83
N LYS A 113 13.19 -0.12 8.77
CA LYS A 113 14.64 -0.36 8.84
C LYS A 113 15.38 0.75 9.59
N ASN A 114 14.94 2.00 9.44
CA ASN A 114 15.69 3.15 9.95
C ASN A 114 15.36 3.46 11.42
N GLU A 115 14.24 2.96 11.96
CA GLU A 115 13.79 3.16 13.35
C GLU A 115 13.84 4.62 13.85
N ALA A 116 13.79 5.61 12.95
CA ALA A 116 13.98 7.03 13.29
C ALA A 116 12.96 7.54 14.32
N TYR A 117 11.79 6.91 14.40
CA TYR A 117 10.69 7.25 15.29
C TYR A 117 10.90 6.90 16.77
N VAL A 118 11.91 6.12 17.15
CA VAL A 118 12.01 5.59 18.52
C VAL A 118 12.25 6.68 19.56
N GLY A 119 13.07 7.69 19.24
CA GLY A 119 13.44 8.77 20.16
C GLY A 119 12.64 10.07 19.97
N MET A 120 11.71 10.11 19.01
CA MET A 120 10.98 11.32 18.67
C MET A 120 9.99 11.71 19.78
N THR A 121 9.83 13.00 20.01
CA THR A 121 8.66 13.55 20.69
C THR A 121 7.39 13.29 19.89
N LYS A 122 6.21 13.46 20.50
CA LYS A 122 4.93 13.29 19.80
C LYS A 122 4.81 14.19 18.58
N THR A 123 5.18 15.46 18.71
CA THR A 123 5.14 16.45 17.62
C THR A 123 6.07 16.07 16.48
N GLU A 124 7.29 15.63 16.79
CA GLU A 124 8.25 15.16 15.79
C GLU A 124 7.73 13.90 15.07
N LEU A 125 7.12 12.97 15.81
CA LEU A 125 6.53 11.77 15.23
C LEU A 125 5.39 12.09 14.26
N ILE A 126 4.49 13.01 14.62
CA ILE A 126 3.38 13.46 13.76
C ILE A 126 3.93 14.06 12.46
N ALA A 127 4.90 14.97 12.57
CA ALA A 127 5.51 15.61 11.41
C ALA A 127 6.23 14.57 10.53
N PHE A 128 6.94 13.64 11.15
CA PHE A 128 7.64 12.55 10.47
C PHE A 128 6.68 11.62 9.72
N LEU A 129 5.56 11.20 10.33
CA LEU A 129 4.58 10.32 9.70
C LEU A 129 3.82 11.02 8.57
N ASN A 130 3.40 12.27 8.74
CA ASN A 130 2.78 13.05 7.67
C ASN A 130 3.74 13.23 6.49
N LYS A 131 5.02 13.56 6.76
CA LYS A 131 6.04 13.61 5.72
C LYS A 131 6.22 12.27 5.01
N HIS A 132 6.26 11.18 5.77
CA HIS A 132 6.40 9.84 5.20
C HIS A 132 5.24 9.50 4.24
N VAL A 133 4.00 9.85 4.59
CA VAL A 133 2.83 9.69 3.70
C VAL A 133 2.96 10.53 2.44
N ASN A 134 3.35 11.80 2.57
CA ASN A 134 3.56 12.68 1.41
C ASN A 134 4.66 12.14 0.47
N ASP A 135 5.79 11.71 1.04
CA ASP A 135 6.88 11.14 0.27
C ASP A 135 6.44 9.86 -0.47
N MET A 136 5.61 9.02 0.16
CA MET A 136 5.00 7.84 -0.49
C MET A 136 4.12 8.22 -1.67
N VAL A 137 3.27 9.25 -1.53
CA VAL A 137 2.35 9.72 -2.59
C VAL A 137 3.14 10.25 -3.77
N THR A 138 4.08 11.17 -3.53
CA THR A 138 4.90 11.76 -4.60
C THR A 138 5.72 10.69 -5.33
N ALA A 139 6.28 9.73 -4.60
CA ALA A 139 7.01 8.63 -5.22
C ALA A 139 6.11 7.72 -6.08
N PHE A 140 4.87 7.49 -5.64
CA PHE A 140 3.89 6.72 -6.40
C PHE A 140 3.55 7.45 -7.71
N GLU A 141 3.24 8.74 -7.66
CA GLU A 141 2.89 9.55 -8.83
C GLU A 141 4.02 9.50 -9.88
N LYS A 142 5.25 9.76 -9.44
CA LYS A 142 6.43 9.70 -10.29
C LYS A 142 6.64 8.31 -10.90
N LYS A 143 6.44 7.26 -10.11
CA LYS A 143 6.61 5.86 -10.58
C LYS A 143 5.52 5.46 -11.57
N ALA A 144 4.26 5.80 -11.28
CA ALA A 144 3.11 5.52 -12.13
C ALA A 144 3.24 6.22 -13.49
N GLU A 145 3.60 7.51 -13.50
CA GLU A 145 3.83 8.25 -14.74
C GLU A 145 4.99 7.65 -15.55
N ALA A 146 6.12 7.34 -14.89
CA ALA A 146 7.27 6.75 -15.56
C ALA A 146 6.97 5.37 -16.16
N ASP A 147 6.21 4.52 -15.47
CA ASP A 147 5.85 3.19 -15.96
C ASP A 147 4.88 3.26 -17.15
N LEU A 148 3.95 4.23 -17.15
CA LEU A 148 3.08 4.47 -18.30
C LEU A 148 3.83 5.04 -19.50
N LYS A 149 4.79 5.95 -19.29
CA LYS A 149 5.69 6.44 -20.35
C LYS A 149 6.54 5.33 -20.95
N HIS A 150 7.03 4.42 -20.11
CA HIS A 150 7.79 3.27 -20.57
C HIS A 150 6.94 2.35 -21.46
N GLU A 151 5.68 2.10 -21.06
CA GLU A 151 4.80 1.20 -21.79
C GLU A 151 4.23 1.80 -23.09
N TYR A 152 3.83 3.07 -23.06
CA TYR A 152 3.07 3.69 -24.15
C TYR A 152 3.85 4.78 -24.91
N GLY A 153 5.08 5.09 -24.48
CA GLY A 153 5.89 6.20 -24.98
C GLY A 153 5.69 7.49 -24.17
N ASP A 154 6.68 8.39 -24.23
CA ASP A 154 6.74 9.57 -23.36
C ASP A 154 5.50 10.47 -23.39
N HIS A 155 4.97 10.76 -24.58
CA HIS A 155 3.82 11.65 -24.73
C HIS A 155 2.51 10.96 -24.39
N THR A 156 2.21 9.87 -25.10
CA THR A 156 0.99 9.06 -24.87
C THR A 156 0.89 8.58 -23.42
N GLY A 157 1.98 8.06 -22.83
CA GLY A 157 2.00 7.58 -21.45
C GLY A 157 1.73 8.68 -20.42
N ALA A 158 2.29 9.88 -20.60
CA ALA A 158 1.97 11.03 -19.75
C ALA A 158 0.48 11.40 -19.85
N ASN A 159 -0.05 11.47 -21.07
CA ASN A 159 -1.44 11.82 -21.32
C ASN A 159 -2.40 10.80 -20.69
N ILE A 160 -2.09 9.49 -20.76
CA ILE A 160 -2.86 8.43 -20.09
C ILE A 160 -2.83 8.63 -18.57
N TYR A 161 -1.65 8.91 -17.99
CA TYR A 161 -1.52 9.15 -16.55
C TYR A 161 -2.43 10.30 -16.10
N TYR A 162 -2.33 11.46 -16.75
CA TYR A 162 -3.16 12.62 -16.41
C TYR A 162 -4.65 12.33 -16.58
N PHE A 163 -5.04 11.65 -17.67
CA PHE A 163 -6.43 11.28 -17.90
C PHE A 163 -7.00 10.41 -16.79
N VAL A 164 -6.28 9.37 -16.35
CA VAL A 164 -6.76 8.46 -15.30
C VAL A 164 -6.80 9.12 -13.93
N MET A 165 -5.80 9.96 -13.62
CA MET A 165 -5.73 10.61 -12.32
C MET A 165 -6.81 11.68 -12.15
N PHE A 166 -7.06 12.50 -13.18
CA PHE A 166 -7.80 13.76 -13.06
C PHE A 166 -9.14 13.83 -13.82
N SER A 167 -9.68 12.72 -14.34
CA SER A 167 -11.02 12.75 -14.95
C SER A 167 -12.13 13.03 -13.92
N ASN A 168 -13.36 13.27 -14.40
CA ASN A 168 -14.54 13.54 -13.55
C ASN A 168 -14.94 12.38 -12.60
N ASN A 169 -14.30 11.21 -12.69
CA ASN A 169 -14.37 10.14 -11.69
C ASN A 169 -12.96 9.61 -11.37
N GLY A 170 -12.00 10.53 -11.44
CA GLY A 170 -10.56 10.35 -11.33
C GLY A 170 -10.11 9.58 -10.10
N PHE A 171 -8.91 9.01 -10.18
CA PHE A 171 -8.27 8.42 -9.01
C PHE A 171 -7.91 9.43 -7.92
N PHE A 172 -7.81 10.72 -8.30
CA PHE A 172 -7.45 11.82 -7.42
C PHE A 172 -8.40 11.96 -6.22
N ASP A 173 -9.70 12.18 -6.43
CA ASP A 173 -10.64 12.47 -5.33
C ASP A 173 -10.70 11.34 -4.30
N LYS A 174 -10.78 10.09 -4.79
CA LYS A 174 -10.78 8.91 -3.92
C LYS A 174 -9.45 8.76 -3.19
N ARG A 175 -8.33 9.19 -3.77
CA ARG A 175 -7.02 9.24 -3.11
C ARG A 175 -6.99 10.33 -2.05
N GLU A 176 -7.42 11.56 -2.34
CA GLU A 176 -7.44 12.67 -1.38
C GLU A 176 -8.25 12.30 -0.13
N ALA A 177 -9.46 11.78 -0.28
CA ALA A 177 -10.27 11.35 0.87
C ALA A 177 -9.58 10.28 1.75
N ARG A 178 -8.72 9.44 1.16
CA ARG A 178 -7.92 8.45 1.91
C ARG A 178 -6.73 9.11 2.60
N LEU A 179 -6.08 10.07 1.96
CA LEU A 179 -4.99 10.83 2.56
C LEU A 179 -5.50 11.67 3.74
N ASP A 180 -6.66 12.29 3.61
CA ASP A 180 -7.34 13.00 4.70
C ASP A 180 -7.61 12.08 5.88
N ARG A 181 -8.11 10.86 5.62
CA ARG A 181 -8.30 9.85 6.68
C ARG A 181 -6.99 9.47 7.35
N ILE A 182 -5.93 9.23 6.59
CA ILE A 182 -4.62 8.87 7.14
C ILE A 182 -4.06 10.02 7.96
N SER A 183 -4.16 11.26 7.47
CA SER A 183 -3.70 12.44 8.19
C SER A 183 -4.51 12.65 9.48
N HIS A 184 -5.83 12.45 9.42
CA HIS A 184 -6.68 12.45 10.60
C HIS A 184 -6.24 11.41 11.63
N GLU A 185 -5.96 10.16 11.24
CA GLU A 185 -5.45 9.14 12.16
C GLU A 185 -4.11 9.57 12.78
N ILE A 186 -3.19 10.10 11.96
CA ILE A 186 -1.87 10.56 12.43
C ILE A 186 -2.03 11.66 13.48
N ASN A 187 -2.88 12.64 13.22
CA ASN A 187 -3.02 13.81 14.08
C ASN A 187 -3.84 13.49 15.35
N GLU A 188 -5.02 12.88 15.20
CA GLU A 188 -5.99 12.70 16.29
C GLU A 188 -5.77 11.43 17.10
N VAL A 189 -5.42 10.31 16.44
CA VAL A 189 -5.30 9.01 17.11
C VAL A 189 -3.86 8.76 17.54
N ILE A 190 -2.89 8.97 16.64
CA ILE A 190 -1.49 8.68 16.95
C ILE A 190 -0.83 9.82 17.73
N GLY A 191 -1.09 11.06 17.31
CA GLY A 191 -0.47 12.26 17.85
C GLY A 191 -1.02 12.70 19.19
N VAL A 192 -2.35 12.73 19.32
CA VAL A 192 -3.04 13.28 20.50
C VAL A 192 -3.37 12.20 21.54
N SER A 193 -3.66 10.97 21.12
CA SER A 193 -4.17 9.95 22.06
C SER A 193 -3.16 9.55 23.16
N GLN A 194 -3.71 9.41 24.37
CA GLN A 194 -3.00 8.92 25.55
C GLN A 194 -2.95 7.39 25.63
N ILE A 195 -3.68 6.67 24.75
CA ILE A 195 -3.78 5.20 24.79
C ILE A 195 -2.49 4.47 24.42
N TYR A 196 -1.52 5.18 23.83
CA TYR A 196 -0.26 4.59 23.38
C TYR A 196 0.87 4.95 24.34
N ASP A 197 1.51 3.92 24.90
CA ASP A 197 2.55 4.08 25.92
C ASP A 197 3.87 4.57 25.31
N ASN A 198 4.09 4.33 24.01
CA ASN A 198 5.36 4.60 23.33
C ASN A 198 5.20 4.75 21.80
N ASN A 199 6.27 5.16 21.12
CA ASN A 199 6.25 5.40 19.67
C ASN A 199 6.14 4.11 18.83
N TYR A 200 6.52 2.95 19.37
CA TYR A 200 6.33 1.68 18.65
C TYR A 200 4.85 1.36 18.48
N GLU A 201 4.02 1.58 19.50
CA GLU A 201 2.58 1.34 19.43
C GLU A 201 1.88 2.34 18.50
N ARG A 202 2.34 3.59 18.51
CA ARG A 202 1.90 4.64 17.58
C ARG A 202 2.19 4.28 16.12
N VAL A 203 3.43 3.87 15.84
CA VAL A 203 3.83 3.43 14.51
C VAL A 203 3.09 2.14 14.11
N ALA A 204 2.83 1.22 15.04
CA ALA A 204 2.03 0.04 14.77
C ALA A 204 0.58 0.39 14.36
N SER A 205 -0.05 1.35 15.02
CA SER A 205 -1.37 1.87 14.63
C SER A 205 -1.32 2.49 13.23
N TYR A 206 -0.33 3.35 12.95
CA TYR A 206 -0.09 3.91 11.63
C TYR A 206 0.03 2.84 10.53
N LEU A 207 0.83 1.80 10.77
CA LEU A 207 1.03 0.70 9.81
C LEU A 207 -0.28 -0.04 9.51
N ASN A 208 -1.17 -0.19 10.49
CA ASN A 208 -2.48 -0.80 10.28
C ASN A 208 -3.37 0.06 9.36
N GLU A 209 -3.40 1.38 9.54
CA GLU A 209 -4.17 2.25 8.63
C GLU A 209 -3.59 2.26 7.22
N ILE A 210 -2.26 2.25 7.07
CA ILE A 210 -1.65 2.10 5.74
C ILE A 210 -2.02 0.76 5.11
N GLN A 211 -2.01 -0.33 5.87
CA GLN A 211 -2.41 -1.62 5.36
C GLN A 211 -3.88 -1.64 4.94
N TYR A 212 -4.77 -1.04 5.74
CA TYR A 212 -6.17 -0.88 5.40
C TYR A 212 -6.33 -0.07 4.11
N ALA A 213 -5.59 1.03 3.96
CA ALA A 213 -5.59 1.85 2.74
C ALA A 213 -5.13 1.05 1.51
N ILE A 214 -4.03 0.28 1.60
CA ILE A 214 -3.56 -0.59 0.52
C ILE A 214 -4.62 -1.64 0.18
N ASN A 215 -5.21 -2.28 1.19
CA ASN A 215 -6.23 -3.30 0.99
C ASN A 215 -7.46 -2.73 0.28
N MET A 216 -7.92 -1.55 0.70
CA MET A 216 -9.03 -0.85 0.07
C MET A 216 -8.68 -0.51 -1.37
N VAL A 217 -7.49 0.05 -1.64
CA VAL A 217 -7.04 0.33 -3.01
C VAL A 217 -7.13 -0.95 -3.82
N VAL A 218 -6.39 -2.00 -3.49
CA VAL A 218 -6.28 -3.19 -4.34
C VAL A 218 -7.61 -3.94 -4.49
N THR A 219 -8.45 -3.99 -3.44
CA THR A 219 -9.69 -4.78 -3.46
C THR A 219 -10.87 -4.00 -4.05
N GLN A 220 -10.99 -2.71 -3.73
CA GLN A 220 -12.09 -1.88 -4.24
C GLN A 220 -11.77 -1.23 -5.58
N THR A 221 -10.52 -1.34 -6.03
CA THR A 221 -10.05 -0.89 -7.34
C THR A 221 -10.94 -1.35 -8.48
N GLU A 222 -11.41 -2.61 -8.47
CA GLU A 222 -12.30 -3.11 -9.53
C GLU A 222 -13.58 -2.28 -9.62
N GLN A 223 -14.21 -1.98 -8.48
CA GLN A 223 -15.41 -1.15 -8.45
C GLN A 223 -15.08 0.30 -8.79
N MET A 224 -14.02 0.85 -8.19
CA MET A 224 -13.57 2.22 -8.45
C MET A 224 -13.29 2.49 -9.94
N PHE A 225 -12.83 1.46 -10.66
CA PHE A 225 -12.54 1.51 -12.09
C PHE A 225 -13.69 1.07 -12.99
N LYS A 226 -14.66 0.30 -12.49
CA LYS A 226 -15.95 0.07 -13.18
C LYS A 226 -16.77 1.36 -13.23
N ASP A 227 -16.75 2.13 -12.15
CA ASP A 227 -17.39 3.45 -12.07
C ASP A 227 -16.66 4.52 -12.91
N PHE A 228 -15.42 4.23 -13.32
CA PHE A 228 -14.61 5.09 -14.17
C PHE A 228 -15.06 4.96 -15.63
N ASN A 229 -15.98 5.84 -16.04
CA ASN A 229 -16.50 5.88 -17.40
C ASN A 229 -15.58 6.68 -18.34
N GLY A 230 -14.40 6.14 -18.63
CA GLY A 230 -13.42 6.75 -19.55
C GLY A 230 -12.98 5.75 -20.61
N GLU A 231 -13.26 6.03 -21.87
CA GLU A 231 -12.91 5.22 -23.04
C GLU A 231 -11.38 5.21 -23.29
N ILE A 232 -10.63 4.59 -22.37
CA ILE A 232 -9.15 4.52 -22.39
C ILE A 232 -8.65 3.94 -23.71
N LYS A 233 -9.36 2.96 -24.28
CA LYS A 233 -9.02 2.39 -25.59
C LYS A 233 -9.08 3.44 -26.72
N GLY A 234 -10.18 4.21 -26.79
CA GLY A 234 -10.35 5.26 -27.79
C GLY A 234 -9.30 6.34 -27.64
N PHE A 235 -9.03 6.75 -26.40
CA PHE A 235 -7.98 7.71 -26.08
C PHE A 235 -6.58 7.23 -26.49
N ILE A 236 -6.19 6.00 -26.13
CA ILE A 236 -4.87 5.44 -26.49
C ILE A 236 -4.68 5.39 -28.00
N ASN A 237 -5.70 4.96 -28.74
CA ASN A 237 -5.63 4.89 -30.20
C ASN A 237 -5.47 6.28 -30.83
N GLN A 238 -6.27 7.26 -30.38
CA GLN A 238 -6.14 8.65 -30.84
C GLN A 238 -4.75 9.21 -30.56
N GLN A 239 -4.19 8.98 -29.36
CA GLN A 239 -2.87 9.48 -29.00
C GLN A 239 -1.75 8.86 -29.86
N LYS A 240 -1.84 7.56 -30.15
CA LYS A 240 -0.90 6.89 -31.07
C LYS A 240 -0.95 7.47 -32.48
N GLU A 241 -2.15 7.73 -33.01
CA GLU A 241 -2.33 8.37 -34.31
C GLU A 241 -1.72 9.79 -34.34
N TYR A 242 -1.92 10.58 -33.29
CA TYR A 242 -1.29 11.88 -33.14
C TYR A 242 0.24 11.81 -33.11
N ASP A 243 0.81 10.86 -32.35
CA ASP A 243 2.25 10.64 -32.24
C ASP A 243 2.87 10.25 -33.60
N GLU A 244 2.19 9.40 -34.37
CA GLU A 244 2.62 9.01 -35.73
C GLU A 244 2.60 10.18 -36.71
N LEU A 245 1.52 10.99 -36.70
CA LEU A 245 1.41 12.18 -37.54
C LEU A 245 2.53 13.19 -37.24
N PHE A 246 2.87 13.39 -35.97
CA PHE A 246 3.95 14.27 -35.56
C PHE A 246 5.33 13.76 -35.97
N ARG A 247 5.59 12.45 -35.81
CA ARG A 247 6.85 11.82 -36.27
C ARG A 247 7.02 11.97 -37.78
N ASN A 248 5.97 11.72 -38.55
CA ASN A 248 6.00 11.83 -40.02
C ASN A 248 6.23 13.28 -40.49
N LYS A 249 5.63 14.28 -39.83
CA LYS A 249 5.90 15.70 -40.11
C LYS A 249 7.35 16.09 -39.79
N LYS A 250 7.93 15.56 -38.71
CA LYS A 250 9.31 15.86 -38.30
C LYS A 250 10.34 15.25 -39.26
N ASN A 251 10.06 14.05 -39.81
CA ASN A 251 10.91 13.40 -40.80
C ASN A 251 10.84 14.10 -42.18
N ARG A 252 9.67 14.59 -42.60
CA ARG A 252 9.54 15.37 -43.84
C ARG A 252 10.29 16.70 -43.80
N LYS A 253 10.38 17.36 -42.64
CA LYS A 253 11.18 18.59 -42.48
C LYS A 253 12.70 18.39 -42.47
N ARG A 254 13.19 17.14 -42.38
CA ARG A 254 14.63 16.81 -42.42
C ARG A 254 15.15 16.46 -43.82
N HIS A 255 14.25 16.33 -44.80
CA HIS A 255 14.56 15.98 -46.19
C HIS A 255 14.29 17.14 -47.16
N ILE A 256 14.14 18.36 -46.63
CA ILE A 256 14.12 19.63 -47.36
C ILE A 256 15.33 20.42 -46.85
#